data_AF-A0A821XQE9-F1
#
_entry.id   AF-A0A821XQE9-F1
#
_cell.length_a   1.000
_cell.length_b   1.000
_cell.length_c   1.000
_cell.angle_alpha   90.00
_cell.angle_beta   90.00
_cell.angle_gamma   90.00
#
_symmetry.space_group_name_H-M   'P 1'
#
loop_
_entity.id
_entity.type
_entity.pdbx_description
1 polymer ?
#
loop_
_entity_poly.entity_id
_entity_poly.type
_entity_poly.pdbx_seq_one_letter_code
_entity_poly.pdbx_strand_id
1 'polypeptide(L)'
;MTNFVTVQRYVSSSESHDEMEINQQDIQEKRKVRSQMAIKQEKQWSRYYTNRGYDGIKVHHRCNQVQFRGKKCNAALHLHYPTDTDEVVLFRGANKHDHTNSIHRKKIHQVLQDKNFRITFNQLKNYLIRLREKKFGPSTSSLGELESLCIEKSTVPQADDEPFVLSYNVTYEDDDDD
;
A
#
# COMPACT_ATOMS: atom_id res chain seq x y z
N MET A 1 40.30 -60.46 35.53
CA MET A 1 39.16 -60.54 34.59
C MET A 1 38.77 -59.11 34.25
N THR A 2 39.28 -58.61 33.13
CA THR A 2 39.12 -57.22 32.66
C THR A 2 38.04 -57.20 31.59
N ASN A 3 36.91 -56.56 31.86
CA ASN A 3 35.83 -56.38 30.89
C ASN A 3 36.18 -55.21 29.95
N PHE A 4 36.30 -55.50 28.66
CA PHE A 4 36.35 -54.47 27.61
C PHE A 4 34.92 -54.03 27.27
N VAL A 5 34.64 -52.74 27.36
CA VAL A 5 33.41 -52.12 26.85
C VAL A 5 33.66 -51.67 25.41
N THR A 6 32.98 -52.31 24.45
CA THR A 6 32.98 -51.87 23.05
C THR A 6 31.95 -50.75 22.87
N VAL A 7 32.42 -49.54 22.57
CA VAL A 7 31.56 -48.43 22.14
C VAL A 7 31.29 -48.57 20.65
N GLN A 8 30.09 -49.00 20.27
CA GLN A 8 29.61 -48.85 18.89
C GLN A 8 29.19 -47.39 18.67
N ARG A 9 30.00 -46.66 17.89
CA ARG A 9 29.56 -45.40 17.26
C ARG A 9 28.55 -45.75 16.17
N TYR A 10 27.27 -45.48 16.41
CA TYR A 10 26.28 -45.38 15.34
C TYR A 10 26.51 -44.08 14.59
N VAL A 11 27.15 -44.17 13.43
CA VAL A 11 27.06 -43.14 12.38
C VAL A 11 25.76 -43.44 11.64
N SER A 12 24.68 -42.74 12.00
CA SER A 12 23.42 -42.85 11.26
C SER A 12 23.59 -42.20 9.90
N SER A 13 23.77 -43.11 8.93
CA SER A 13 23.31 -43.13 7.55
C SER A 13 22.73 -41.83 6.99
N SER A 14 23.32 -41.42 5.86
CA SER A 14 22.86 -40.40 4.92
C SER A 14 21.36 -40.46 4.66
N GLU A 15 20.64 -39.44 5.12
CA GLU A 15 19.33 -39.08 4.59
C GLU A 15 19.50 -38.74 3.10
N SER A 16 18.73 -39.39 2.23
CA SER A 16 18.82 -39.23 0.79
C SER A 16 18.40 -37.82 0.38
N HIS A 17 19.13 -37.25 -0.57
CA HIS A 17 18.90 -35.91 -1.14
C HIS A 17 17.44 -35.67 -1.56
N ASP A 18 16.77 -36.72 -2.04
CA ASP A 18 15.38 -36.65 -2.54
C ASP A 18 14.34 -36.44 -1.43
N GLU A 19 14.53 -37.01 -0.23
CA GLU A 19 13.61 -36.81 0.90
C GLU A 19 13.74 -35.40 1.50
N MET A 20 14.95 -34.83 1.44
CA MET A 20 15.23 -33.45 1.88
C MET A 20 14.61 -32.41 0.93
N GLU A 21 14.62 -32.67 -0.38
CA GLU A 21 14.08 -31.78 -1.41
C GLU A 21 12.54 -31.70 -1.41
N ILE A 22 11.86 -32.82 -1.16
CA ILE A 22 10.38 -32.88 -1.02
C ILE A 22 9.91 -32.06 0.19
N ASN A 23 10.66 -32.10 1.30
CA ASN A 23 10.34 -31.36 2.51
C ASN A 23 10.51 -29.85 2.33
N GLN A 24 11.56 -29.42 1.61
CA GLN A 24 11.81 -28.01 1.30
C GLN A 24 10.67 -27.39 0.48
N GLN A 25 10.20 -28.10 -0.56
CA GLN A 25 9.12 -27.61 -1.43
C GLN A 25 7.77 -27.46 -0.69
N ASP A 26 7.43 -28.42 0.18
CA ASP A 26 6.19 -28.36 0.97
C ASP A 26 6.23 -27.20 2.00
N ILE A 27 7.39 -26.97 2.62
CA ILE A 27 7.60 -25.83 3.52
C ILE A 27 7.38 -24.51 2.78
N GLN A 28 7.93 -24.35 1.57
CA GLN A 28 7.79 -23.13 0.78
C GLN A 28 6.34 -22.88 0.35
N GLU A 29 5.61 -23.90 -0.09
CA GLU A 29 4.21 -23.74 -0.50
C GLU A 29 3.31 -23.41 0.69
N LYS A 30 3.50 -24.06 1.86
CA LYS A 30 2.78 -23.72 3.10
C LYS A 30 3.01 -22.27 3.52
N ARG A 31 4.24 -21.77 3.43
CA ARG A 31 4.58 -20.37 3.77
C ARG A 31 3.90 -19.39 2.82
N LYS A 32 3.92 -19.67 1.53
CA LYS A 32 3.25 -18.89 0.49
C LYS A 32 1.73 -18.85 0.67
N VAL A 33 1.12 -19.95 1.08
CA VAL A 33 -0.30 -19.97 1.44
C VAL A 33 -0.55 -19.09 2.66
N ARG A 34 0.27 -19.21 3.72
CA ARG A 34 0.12 -18.42 4.96
C ARG A 34 0.30 -16.92 4.73
N SER A 35 1.33 -16.49 4.00
CA SER A 35 1.59 -15.08 3.70
C SER A 35 0.48 -14.47 2.83
N GLN A 36 -0.02 -15.20 1.84
CA GLN A 36 -1.18 -14.75 1.05
C GLN A 36 -2.45 -14.64 1.89
N MET A 37 -2.66 -15.55 2.85
CA MET A 37 -3.78 -15.45 3.79
C MET A 37 -3.68 -14.20 4.66
N ALA A 38 -2.49 -13.86 5.16
CA ALA A 38 -2.27 -12.66 5.97
C ALA A 38 -2.67 -11.39 5.19
N ILE A 39 -2.24 -11.26 3.93
CA ILE A 39 -2.66 -10.11 3.10
C ILE A 39 -4.18 -10.10 2.86
N LYS A 40 -4.80 -11.25 2.61
CA LYS A 40 -6.25 -11.34 2.42
C LYS A 40 -7.02 -10.90 3.67
N GLN A 41 -6.51 -11.20 4.86
CA GLN A 41 -7.13 -10.80 6.14
C GLN A 41 -7.14 -9.27 6.34
N GLU A 42 -6.21 -8.53 5.75
CA GLU A 42 -6.23 -7.06 5.78
C GLU A 42 -7.45 -6.47 5.03
N LYS A 43 -8.12 -7.25 4.16
CA LYS A 43 -9.32 -6.85 3.37
C LYS A 43 -9.16 -5.54 2.57
N GLN A 44 -7.93 -5.09 2.38
CA GLN A 44 -7.58 -3.79 1.75
C GLN A 44 -6.82 -3.96 0.44
N TRP A 45 -6.36 -5.17 0.14
CA TRP A 45 -5.49 -5.47 -0.98
C TRP A 45 -6.13 -6.46 -1.95
N SER A 46 -5.81 -6.30 -3.23
CA SER A 46 -6.18 -7.21 -4.31
C SER A 46 -4.92 -7.58 -5.08
N ARG A 47 -4.83 -8.85 -5.51
CA ARG A 47 -3.71 -9.30 -6.35
C ARG A 47 -3.78 -8.60 -7.70
N TYR A 48 -2.64 -8.06 -8.12
CA TYR A 48 -2.53 -7.35 -9.39
C TYR A 48 -1.79 -8.20 -10.43
N TYR A 49 -0.55 -8.59 -10.17
CA TYR A 49 0.23 -9.47 -11.05
C TYR A 49 1.30 -10.23 -10.27
N THR A 50 2.05 -11.07 -10.96
CA THR A 50 3.18 -11.82 -10.41
C THR A 50 4.36 -11.75 -11.37
N ASN A 51 5.52 -11.41 -10.83
CA ASN A 51 6.79 -11.45 -11.53
C ASN A 51 7.55 -12.70 -11.07
N ARG A 52 8.18 -13.39 -12.02
CA ARG A 52 9.05 -14.53 -11.75
C ARG A 52 10.43 -14.16 -12.31
N GLY A 53 11.41 -14.05 -11.43
CA GLY A 53 12.79 -13.76 -11.77
C GLY A 53 13.73 -14.86 -11.29
N TYR A 54 15.01 -14.69 -11.59
CA TYR A 54 16.07 -15.55 -11.06
C TYR A 54 16.15 -15.46 -9.52
N ASP A 55 15.90 -14.26 -8.98
CA ASP A 55 15.84 -13.97 -7.54
C ASP A 55 14.55 -14.48 -6.87
N GLY A 56 13.70 -15.22 -7.58
CA GLY A 56 12.50 -15.84 -7.05
C GLY A 56 11.20 -15.20 -7.54
N ILE A 57 10.13 -15.32 -6.75
CA ILE A 57 8.77 -14.93 -7.16
C ILE A 57 8.34 -13.67 -6.41
N LYS A 58 7.86 -12.65 -7.13
CA LYS A 58 7.27 -11.44 -6.55
C LYS A 58 5.78 -11.38 -6.86
N VAL A 59 4.94 -11.39 -5.83
CA VAL A 59 3.48 -11.29 -5.96
C VAL A 59 3.06 -9.88 -5.57
N HIS A 60 2.61 -9.10 -6.57
CA HIS A 60 2.24 -7.70 -6.38
C HIS A 60 0.76 -7.55 -6.03
N HIS A 61 0.51 -6.65 -5.10
CA HIS A 61 -0.82 -6.32 -4.61
C HIS A 61 -1.04 -4.80 -4.67
N ARG A 62 -2.27 -4.41 -5.01
CA ARG A 62 -2.71 -3.02 -5.05
C ARG A 62 -3.92 -2.84 -4.14
N CYS A 63 -4.15 -1.63 -3.67
CA CYS A 63 -5.34 -1.35 -2.88
C CYS A 63 -6.61 -1.81 -3.63
N ASN A 64 -7.60 -2.37 -2.93
CA ASN A 64 -8.87 -2.82 -3.52
C ASN A 64 -9.96 -1.73 -3.52
N GLN A 65 -9.70 -0.56 -2.94
CA GLN A 65 -10.61 0.59 -2.96
C GLN A 65 -10.54 1.38 -4.29
N VAL A 66 -9.92 0.81 -5.32
CA VAL A 66 -9.83 1.41 -6.66
C VAL A 66 -11.24 1.59 -7.23
N GLN A 67 -11.55 2.77 -7.75
CA GLN A 67 -12.71 2.93 -8.60
C GLN A 67 -12.46 2.20 -9.93
N PHE A 68 -13.47 1.52 -10.49
CA PHE A 68 -13.36 0.83 -11.78
C PHE A 68 -13.05 1.81 -12.93
N ARG A 69 -13.42 3.08 -12.76
CA ARG A 69 -13.07 4.21 -13.60
C ARG A 69 -12.59 5.36 -12.69
N GLY A 70 -11.40 5.89 -12.92
CA GLY A 70 -10.83 7.01 -12.14
C GLY A 70 -9.39 6.79 -11.69
N LYS A 71 -8.86 7.76 -10.93
CA LYS A 71 -7.49 7.73 -10.38
C LYS A 71 -7.32 6.49 -9.51
N LYS A 72 -6.30 5.68 -9.81
CA LYS A 72 -5.96 4.48 -9.03
C LYS A 72 -5.24 4.89 -7.74
N CYS A 73 -5.44 4.10 -6.69
CA CYS A 73 -4.66 4.29 -5.47
C CYS A 73 -3.17 4.07 -5.72
N ASN A 74 -2.33 4.97 -5.24
CA ASN A 74 -0.88 4.85 -5.37
C ASN A 74 -0.24 3.90 -4.35
N ALA A 75 -1.00 3.45 -3.34
CA ALA A 75 -0.51 2.49 -2.36
C ALA A 75 -0.41 1.08 -2.97
N ALA A 76 0.76 0.47 -2.80
CA ALA A 76 1.08 -0.86 -3.28
C ALA A 76 1.95 -1.62 -2.28
N LEU A 77 1.91 -2.94 -2.36
CA LEU A 77 2.83 -3.82 -1.65
C LEU A 77 3.13 -5.04 -2.49
N HIS A 78 4.18 -5.78 -2.16
CA HIS A 78 4.43 -7.08 -2.75
C HIS A 78 5.07 -8.04 -1.76
N LEU A 79 4.79 -9.33 -1.96
CA LEU A 79 5.47 -10.43 -1.29
C LEU A 79 6.58 -10.92 -2.22
N HIS A 80 7.79 -11.07 -1.71
CA HIS A 80 8.92 -11.69 -2.41
C HIS A 80 9.23 -13.03 -1.75
N TYR A 81 9.32 -14.07 -2.58
CA TYR A 81 9.70 -15.43 -2.23
C TYR A 81 11.06 -15.69 -2.90
N PRO A 82 12.18 -15.47 -2.19
CA PRO A 82 13.51 -15.70 -2.75
C PRO A 82 13.73 -17.18 -3.07
N THR A 83 14.61 -17.46 -4.03
CA THR A 83 14.94 -18.85 -4.44
C THR A 83 15.91 -19.51 -3.45
N ASP A 84 16.74 -18.70 -2.80
CA ASP A 84 17.88 -19.08 -1.97
C ASP A 84 17.57 -19.14 -0.47
N THR A 85 16.40 -18.64 -0.07
CA THR A 85 15.98 -18.62 1.34
C THR A 85 14.53 -19.05 1.46
N ASP A 86 14.18 -19.64 2.59
CA ASP A 86 12.78 -19.99 2.86
C ASP A 86 11.98 -18.79 3.41
N GLU A 87 12.59 -17.61 3.53
CA GLU A 87 11.94 -16.44 4.09
C GLU A 87 10.93 -15.84 3.11
N VAL A 88 9.91 -15.17 3.65
CA VAL A 88 8.97 -14.38 2.83
C VAL A 88 9.15 -12.93 3.21
N VAL A 89 9.58 -12.12 2.25
CA VAL A 89 9.82 -10.69 2.49
C VAL A 89 8.59 -9.89 2.04
N LEU A 90 8.06 -9.08 2.94
CA LEU A 90 6.96 -8.16 2.64
C LEU A 90 7.51 -6.75 2.41
N PHE A 91 7.30 -6.24 1.20
CA PHE A 91 7.64 -4.87 0.84
C PHE A 91 6.38 -4.02 0.77
N ARG A 92 6.30 -2.98 1.60
CA ARG A 92 5.25 -1.95 1.52
C ARG A 92 5.82 -0.73 0.81
N GLY A 93 5.14 -0.24 -0.21
CA GLY A 93 5.55 0.98 -0.90
C GLY A 93 5.45 2.20 0.02
N ALA A 94 6.29 3.21 -0.24
CA ALA A 94 6.31 4.45 0.55
C ALA A 94 5.01 5.28 0.42
N ASN A 95 4.26 5.08 -0.65
CA ASN A 95 3.04 5.82 -0.92
C ASN A 95 1.90 5.42 0.02
N LYS A 96 1.35 6.41 0.72
CA LYS A 96 0.13 6.26 1.52
C LYS A 96 -1.09 6.11 0.61
N HIS A 97 -2.17 5.58 1.17
CA HIS A 97 -3.46 5.55 0.48
C HIS A 97 -3.96 6.98 0.22
N ASP A 98 -4.19 7.29 -1.04
CA ASP A 98 -4.60 8.61 -1.55
C ASP A 98 -6.09 8.68 -1.91
N HIS A 99 -6.89 7.69 -1.49
CA HIS A 99 -8.35 7.73 -1.57
C HIS A 99 -8.97 7.98 -0.20
N THR A 100 -10.08 8.72 -0.20
CA THR A 100 -10.94 8.83 0.99
C THR A 100 -11.52 7.45 1.29
N ASN A 101 -10.91 6.76 2.26
CA ASN A 101 -11.25 5.40 2.65
C ASN A 101 -12.77 5.25 2.88
N SER A 102 -13.48 4.63 1.94
CA SER A 102 -14.91 4.29 2.13
C SER A 102 -15.08 3.38 3.36
N ILE A 103 -14.02 2.61 3.67
CA ILE A 103 -13.85 1.78 4.86
C ILE A 103 -14.04 2.59 6.15
N HIS A 104 -13.48 3.80 6.26
CA HIS A 104 -13.64 4.63 7.47
C HIS A 104 -15.09 5.08 7.65
N ARG A 105 -15.77 5.45 6.56
CA ARG A 105 -17.19 5.86 6.62
C ARG A 105 -18.08 4.69 7.03
N LYS A 106 -17.80 3.47 6.55
CA LYS A 106 -18.53 2.26 6.94
C LYS A 106 -18.32 1.91 8.41
N LYS A 107 -17.09 1.98 8.91
CA LYS A 107 -16.79 1.78 10.34
C LYS A 107 -17.51 2.81 11.23
N ILE A 108 -17.48 4.09 10.84
CA ILE A 108 -18.18 5.15 11.57
C ILE A 108 -19.69 4.89 11.55
N HIS A 109 -20.25 4.52 10.40
CA HIS A 109 -21.68 4.18 10.27
C HIS A 109 -22.07 3.02 11.19
N GLN A 110 -21.25 1.97 11.22
CA GLN A 110 -21.49 0.80 12.07
C GLN A 110 -21.43 1.15 13.56
N VAL A 111 -20.41 1.90 14.00
CA VAL A 111 -20.31 2.38 15.39
C VAL A 111 -21.52 3.24 15.79
N LEU A 112 -22.06 4.03 14.85
CA LEU A 112 -23.26 4.84 15.09
C LEU A 112 -24.52 3.98 15.19
N GLN A 113 -24.64 2.93 14.38
CA GLN A 113 -25.72 1.95 14.51
C GLN A 113 -25.64 1.17 15.83
N ASP A 114 -24.45 0.75 16.26
CA ASP A 114 -24.22 0.06 17.54
C ASP A 114 -24.61 0.95 18.74
N LYS A 115 -24.46 2.27 18.59
CA LYS A 115 -24.91 3.28 19.56
C LYS A 115 -26.38 3.67 19.39
N ASN A 116 -27.15 2.90 18.63
CA ASN A 116 -28.58 3.08 18.40
C ASN A 116 -28.96 4.38 17.64
N PHE A 117 -28.01 4.99 16.92
CA PHE A 117 -28.33 6.11 16.02
C PHE A 117 -28.91 5.58 14.71
N ARG A 118 -30.17 5.94 14.43
CA ARG A 118 -30.88 5.61 13.18
C ARG A 118 -30.50 6.56 12.04
N ILE A 119 -29.23 6.54 11.64
CA ILE A 119 -28.75 7.33 10.50
C ILE A 119 -28.52 6.44 9.28
N THR A 120 -28.86 6.96 8.10
CA THR A 120 -28.51 6.31 6.83
C THR A 120 -27.06 6.61 6.47
N PHE A 121 -26.44 5.72 5.67
CA PHE A 121 -25.07 5.92 5.20
C PHE A 121 -24.90 7.23 4.40
N ASN A 122 -25.94 7.63 3.66
CA ASN A 122 -25.95 8.88 2.90
C ASN A 122 -26.00 10.12 3.80
N GLN A 123 -26.77 10.09 4.90
CA GLN A 123 -26.78 11.16 5.89
C GLN A 123 -25.39 11.33 6.51
N LEU A 124 -24.73 10.22 6.89
CA LEU A 124 -23.36 10.27 7.38
C LEU A 124 -22.39 10.85 6.34
N LYS A 125 -22.47 10.39 5.10
CA LYS A 125 -21.63 10.88 4.00
C LYS A 125 -21.77 12.40 3.84
N ASN A 126 -23.01 12.90 3.75
CA ASN A 126 -23.29 14.32 3.58
C ASN A 126 -22.83 15.14 4.78
N TYR A 127 -23.02 14.63 5.99
CA TYR A 127 -22.55 15.27 7.22
C TYR A 127 -21.02 15.40 7.23
N LEU A 128 -20.28 14.34 6.90
CA LEU A 128 -18.82 14.37 6.86
C LEU A 128 -18.28 15.33 5.79
N ILE A 129 -18.96 15.44 4.64
CA ILE A 129 -18.61 16.41 3.60
C ILE A 129 -18.77 17.83 4.13
N ARG A 130 -19.94 18.17 4.69
CA ARG A 130 -20.20 19.50 5.28
C ARG A 130 -19.24 19.83 6.43
N LEU A 131 -18.88 18.84 7.24
CA LEU A 131 -17.97 19.03 8.37
C LEU A 131 -16.54 19.30 7.88
N ARG A 132 -16.11 18.66 6.78
CA ARG A 132 -14.85 19.00 6.10
C ARG A 132 -14.90 20.41 5.54
N GLU A 133 -15.96 20.76 4.81
CA GLU A 133 -16.13 22.09 4.20
C GLU A 133 -16.09 23.20 5.25
N LYS A 134 -16.76 23.01 6.39
CA LYS A 134 -16.73 23.97 7.49
C LYS A 134 -15.34 24.14 8.11
N LYS A 135 -14.55 23.07 8.17
CA LYS A 135 -13.24 23.08 8.85
C LYS A 135 -12.08 23.50 7.94
N PHE A 136 -12.15 23.14 6.67
CA PHE A 136 -11.04 23.27 5.72
C PHE A 136 -11.42 24.02 4.45
N GLY A 137 -12.65 24.51 4.34
CA GLY A 137 -13.17 25.13 3.13
C GLY A 137 -13.59 24.12 2.05
N PRO A 138 -14.07 24.63 0.91
CA PRO A 138 -14.51 23.84 -0.23
C PRO A 138 -13.41 22.90 -0.70
N SER A 139 -13.78 21.70 -1.18
CA SER A 139 -12.82 20.74 -1.71
C SER A 139 -12.29 21.09 -3.11
N THR A 140 -12.89 22.08 -3.75
CA THR A 140 -12.63 22.52 -5.11
C THR A 140 -12.72 24.04 -5.12
N SER A 141 -11.65 24.69 -5.56
CA SER A 141 -11.63 26.12 -5.89
C SER A 141 -11.96 26.29 -7.38
N SER A 142 -12.69 27.34 -7.73
CA SER A 142 -12.86 27.75 -9.11
C SER A 142 -11.54 28.29 -9.69
N LEU A 143 -11.43 28.34 -11.02
CA LEU A 143 -10.25 28.91 -11.69
C LEU A 143 -10.02 30.38 -11.27
N GLY A 144 -11.07 31.18 -11.17
CA GLY A 144 -10.94 32.59 -10.74
C GLY A 144 -10.50 32.75 -9.28
N GLU A 145 -10.96 31.88 -8.38
CA GLU A 145 -10.49 31.86 -6.98
C GLU A 145 -9.01 31.42 -6.91
N LEU A 146 -8.61 30.47 -7.75
CA LEU A 146 -7.22 30.02 -7.85
C LEU A 146 -6.32 31.12 -8.41
N GLU A 147 -6.73 31.81 -9.48
CA GLU A 147 -6.01 32.96 -10.05
C GLU A 147 -5.84 34.08 -9.02
N SER A 148 -6.92 34.41 -8.31
CA SER A 148 -6.89 35.43 -7.24
C SER A 148 -5.91 35.05 -6.13
N LEU A 149 -5.91 33.78 -5.70
CA LEU A 149 -4.99 33.26 -4.69
C LEU A 149 -3.53 33.27 -5.18
N CYS A 150 -3.28 32.94 -6.44
CA CYS A 150 -1.95 33.01 -7.04
C CYS A 150 -1.42 34.44 -7.10
N ILE A 151 -2.27 35.42 -7.42
CA ILE A 151 -1.90 36.84 -7.41
C ILE A 151 -1.61 37.30 -5.98
N GLU A 152 -2.47 36.96 -5.01
CA GLU A 152 -2.29 37.32 -3.59
C GLU A 152 -1.00 36.75 -3.02
N LYS A 153 -0.69 35.48 -3.33
CA LYS A 153 0.49 34.76 -2.87
C LYS A 153 1.69 34.84 -3.83
N SER A 154 1.69 35.80 -4.75
CA SER A 154 2.84 36.04 -5.66
C SER A 154 4.04 36.69 -4.97
N THR A 155 3.83 37.25 -3.77
CA THR A 155 4.91 37.87 -2.99
C THR A 155 5.69 36.81 -2.21
N VAL A 156 7.02 36.97 -2.19
CA VAL A 156 7.91 36.09 -1.43
C VAL A 156 7.67 36.32 0.07
N PRO A 157 7.29 35.29 0.85
CA PRO A 157 7.02 35.44 2.27
C PRO A 157 8.30 35.69 3.07
N GLN A 158 8.16 36.35 4.23
CA GLN A 158 9.29 36.58 5.15
C GLN A 158 9.56 35.39 6.08
N ALA A 159 8.61 34.46 6.21
CA ALA A 159 8.73 33.26 7.03
C ALA A 159 8.95 32.02 6.15
N ASP A 160 9.91 31.19 6.53
CA ASP A 160 10.32 30.00 5.76
C ASP A 160 9.21 28.96 5.56
N ASP A 161 8.22 28.92 6.46
CA ASP A 161 7.11 27.97 6.43
C ASP A 161 5.87 28.49 5.69
N GLU A 162 5.90 29.71 5.15
CA GLU A 162 4.75 30.28 4.45
C GLU A 162 4.76 29.94 2.95
N PRO A 163 3.67 29.38 2.39
CA PRO A 163 3.61 29.04 0.97
C PRO A 163 3.40 30.27 0.08
N PHE A 164 4.06 30.28 -1.09
CA PHE A 164 3.90 31.29 -2.12
C PHE A 164 3.91 30.69 -3.54
N VAL A 165 3.51 31.50 -4.51
CA VAL A 165 3.37 31.10 -5.92
C VAL A 165 4.41 31.84 -6.76
N LEU A 166 5.28 31.09 -7.45
CA LEU A 166 6.25 31.63 -8.40
C LEU A 166 5.54 31.93 -9.73
N SER A 167 5.43 33.20 -10.11
CA SER A 167 5.03 33.58 -11.47
C SER A 167 6.23 33.46 -12.41
N TYR A 168 6.17 32.55 -13.39
CA TYR A 168 7.12 32.52 -14.50
C TYR A 168 6.52 33.27 -15.69
N ASN A 169 7.17 34.33 -16.14
CA ASN A 169 6.89 34.94 -17.43
C ASN A 169 7.57 34.08 -18.49
N VAL A 170 6.80 33.25 -19.19
CA VAL A 170 7.30 32.53 -20.36
C VAL A 170 7.29 33.53 -21.52
N THR A 171 8.45 34.08 -21.85
CA THR A 171 8.65 34.80 -23.11
C THR A 171 8.75 33.75 -24.20
N TYR A 172 7.77 33.72 -25.09
CA TYR A 172 7.92 33.03 -26.36
C TYR A 172 8.76 33.95 -27.23
N GLU A 173 10.00 33.56 -27.47
CA GLU A 173 10.77 34.13 -28.56
C GLU A 173 10.07 33.64 -29.82
N ASP A 174 9.38 34.57 -30.51
CA ASP A 174 8.84 34.30 -31.83
C ASP A 174 10.05 34.08 -32.75
N ASP A 175 10.38 32.82 -33.02
CA ASP A 175 11.30 32.43 -34.08
C ASP A 175 10.66 32.86 -35.41
N ASP A 176 10.91 34.10 -35.82
CA ASP A 176 10.73 34.56 -37.19
C ASP A 176 11.70 33.76 -38.08
N ASP A 177 11.22 32.65 -38.64
CA ASP A 177 11.87 31.90 -39.73
C ASP A 177 11.88 32.78 -41.00
N ASP A 178 13.05 33.35 -41.34
CA ASP A 178 13.39 33.98 -42.63
C ASP A 178 13.39 32.97 -43.81
#